data_AF-D8T2J8-F1
#
_entry.id   AF-D8T2J8-F1
#
_cell.length_a   1.000
_cell.length_b   1.000
_cell.length_c   1.000
_cell.angle_alpha   90.00
_cell.angle_beta   90.00
_cell.angle_gamma   90.00
#
_symmetry.space_group_name_H-M   'P 1'
#
loop_
_entity.id
_entity.type
_entity.pdbx_description
1 polymer ?
#
loop_
_entity_poly.entity_id
_entity_poly.type
_entity_poly.pdbx_seq_one_letter_code
_entity_poly.pdbx_strand_id
1 'polypeptide(L)'
;EEMEDVSLELEAMDAVYRHDCKILQRWPPHLEVLLKPRTADELPLQFVEIVLSIKAGDKYPSHPPKFELVLVKGLDVSRQINLLTGLELEANRLSNEPMLVTISEFAVDFLTSNNYPEGDCCFCLFPLALDHAHQHYMKLMSCFHCFHSDCFSDWWKWLPADSTAS
;
A
#
# COMPACT_ATOMS: atom_id res chain seq x y z
N GLU A 1 14.89 19.17 -22.64
CA GLU A 1 14.16 19.80 -21.52
C GLU A 1 13.07 18.85 -21.06
N GLU A 2 11.81 18.92 -21.51
CA GLU A 2 10.75 18.04 -20.94
C GLU A 2 11.05 16.53 -20.98
N MET A 3 11.52 15.98 -22.10
CA MET A 3 11.91 14.54 -22.17
C MET A 3 13.12 14.19 -21.29
N GLU A 4 14.00 15.16 -21.04
CA GLU A 4 15.18 14.99 -20.20
C GLU A 4 14.77 14.99 -18.72
N ASP A 5 13.87 15.90 -18.33
CA ASP A 5 13.29 15.97 -16.99
C ASP A 5 12.56 14.68 -16.62
N VAL A 6 11.80 14.11 -17.56
CA VAL A 6 11.12 12.82 -17.38
C VAL A 6 12.10 11.66 -17.25
N SER A 7 13.24 11.69 -17.96
CA SER A 7 14.27 10.65 -17.79
C SER A 7 14.94 10.74 -16.42
N LEU A 8 15.25 11.96 -15.95
CA LEU A 8 15.80 12.20 -14.62
C LEU A 8 14.83 11.78 -13.53
N GLU A 9 13.54 12.01 -13.73
CA GLU A 9 12.51 11.54 -12.80
C GLU A 9 12.43 10.02 -12.73
N LEU A 10 12.50 9.32 -13.86
CA LEU A 10 12.55 7.86 -13.87
C LEU A 10 13.80 7.30 -13.18
N GLU A 11 14.93 7.99 -13.31
CA GLU A 11 16.15 7.66 -12.55
C GLU A 11 15.98 7.91 -11.06
N ALA A 12 15.29 8.98 -10.67
CA ALA A 12 14.94 9.23 -9.27
C ALA A 12 14.02 8.15 -8.71
N MET A 13 13.01 7.71 -9.47
CA MET A 13 12.14 6.58 -9.08
C MET A 13 12.94 5.31 -8.82
N ASP A 14 13.85 4.93 -9.73
CA ASP A 14 14.71 3.76 -9.58
C ASP A 14 15.66 3.91 -8.38
N ALA A 15 16.21 5.10 -8.14
CA ALA A 15 17.11 5.35 -7.02
C ALA A 15 16.41 5.28 -5.65
N VAL A 16 15.19 5.82 -5.55
CA VAL A 16 14.41 5.88 -4.30
C VAL A 16 13.85 4.49 -3.94
N TYR A 17 13.18 3.84 -4.89
CA TYR A 17 12.44 2.61 -4.61
C TYR A 17 13.23 1.34 -5.00
N ARG A 18 14.25 1.44 -5.85
CA ARG A 18 15.14 0.33 -6.21
C ARG A 18 14.35 -0.90 -6.68
N HIS A 19 14.51 -2.01 -5.97
CA HIS A 19 13.84 -3.29 -6.26
C HIS A 19 12.32 -3.22 -6.12
N ASP A 20 11.80 -2.22 -5.40
CA ASP A 20 10.37 -1.98 -5.24
C ASP A 20 9.80 -1.18 -6.44
N CYS A 21 10.60 -0.70 -7.39
CA CYS A 21 10.12 -0.06 -8.61
C CYS A 21 10.50 -0.85 -9.86
N LYS A 22 9.52 -1.02 -10.75
CA LYS A 22 9.68 -1.67 -12.04
C LYS A 22 9.23 -0.72 -13.15
N ILE A 23 10.20 -0.20 -13.89
CA ILE A 23 9.95 0.61 -15.08
C ILE A 23 9.60 -0.33 -16.24
N LEU A 24 8.34 -0.28 -16.68
CA LEU A 24 7.82 -1.11 -17.79
C LEU A 24 8.09 -0.45 -19.15
N GLN A 25 7.99 0.88 -19.19
CA GLN A 25 8.21 1.68 -20.39
C GLN A 25 8.75 3.06 -19.99
N ARG A 26 9.78 3.55 -20.68
CA ARG A 26 10.37 4.88 -20.38
C ARG A 26 9.63 6.04 -21.04
N TRP A 27 9.02 5.83 -22.21
CA TRP A 27 8.22 6.86 -22.88
C TRP A 27 7.04 6.27 -23.68
N PRO A 28 5.80 6.76 -23.46
CA PRO A 28 5.39 7.51 -22.26
C PRO A 28 5.65 6.66 -20.98
N PRO A 29 6.00 7.27 -19.83
CA PRO A 29 6.41 6.55 -18.62
C PRO A 29 5.33 5.61 -18.05
N HIS A 30 5.60 4.31 -18.06
CA HIS A 30 4.77 3.29 -17.38
C HIS A 30 5.62 2.54 -16.37
N LEU A 31 5.14 2.44 -15.14
CA LEU A 31 5.84 1.77 -14.04
C LEU A 31 4.88 1.16 -13.04
N GLU A 32 5.38 0.18 -12.30
CA GLU A 32 4.74 -0.39 -11.12
C GLU A 32 5.67 -0.17 -9.94
N VAL A 33 5.13 0.29 -8.81
CA VAL A 33 5.89 0.52 -7.59
C VAL A 33 5.20 -0.13 -6.40
N LEU A 34 5.95 -0.96 -5.67
CA LEU A 34 5.56 -1.54 -4.39
C LEU A 34 5.71 -0.47 -3.31
N LEU A 35 4.59 -0.09 -2.69
CA LEU A 35 4.54 0.95 -1.67
C LEU A 35 4.06 0.37 -0.34
N LYS A 36 4.76 0.77 0.71
CA LYS A 36 4.58 0.31 2.09
C LYS A 36 4.47 1.53 3.01
N PRO A 37 3.71 1.45 4.12
CA PRO A 37 3.69 2.50 5.13
C PRO A 37 5.06 2.66 5.79
N ARG A 38 5.37 3.86 6.29
CA ARG A 38 6.60 4.10 7.04
C ARG A 38 6.47 3.54 8.45
N THR A 39 6.98 2.33 8.66
CA THR A 39 6.98 1.62 9.95
C THR A 39 8.39 1.42 10.52
N ALA A 40 9.39 2.15 10.04
CA ALA A 40 10.81 1.93 10.38
C ALA A 40 11.26 0.47 10.17
N ASP A 41 10.77 -0.16 9.10
CA ASP A 41 11.01 -1.57 8.73
C ASP A 41 10.51 -2.61 9.74
N GLU A 42 9.65 -2.20 10.69
CA GLU A 42 9.00 -3.12 11.62
C GLU A 42 7.85 -3.85 10.92
N LEU A 43 8.15 -4.99 10.28
CA LEU A 43 7.18 -5.84 9.58
C LEU A 43 5.92 -6.20 10.40
N PRO A 44 6.00 -6.44 11.73
CA PRO A 44 4.80 -6.66 12.53
C PRO A 44 3.83 -5.48 12.56
N LEU A 45 4.34 -4.25 12.38
CA LEU A 45 3.55 -3.02 12.38
C LEU A 45 3.00 -2.65 10.99
N GLN A 46 3.37 -3.36 9.92
CA GLN A 46 2.89 -3.09 8.57
C GLN A 46 1.53 -3.75 8.29
N PHE A 47 0.44 -3.01 8.35
CA PHE A 47 -0.92 -3.53 8.10
C PHE A 47 -1.40 -3.35 6.68
N VAL A 48 -0.73 -2.52 5.88
CA VAL A 48 -1.11 -2.24 4.49
C VAL A 48 0.08 -2.36 3.53
N GLU A 49 -0.20 -2.72 2.28
CA GLU A 49 0.77 -2.81 1.19
C GLU A 49 0.04 -2.73 -0.15
N ILE A 50 0.59 -2.00 -1.11
CA ILE A 50 0.03 -1.93 -2.47
C ILE A 50 1.12 -2.03 -3.53
N VAL A 51 0.74 -2.49 -4.72
CA VAL A 51 1.48 -2.22 -5.95
C VAL A 51 0.69 -1.19 -6.75
N LEU A 52 1.23 0.01 -6.88
CA LEU A 52 0.64 1.10 -7.66
C LEU A 52 1.19 1.06 -9.08
N SER A 53 0.30 0.91 -10.06
CA SER A 53 0.64 1.11 -11.47
C SER A 53 0.36 2.55 -11.87
N ILE A 54 1.37 3.18 -12.48
CA ILE A 54 1.33 4.55 -12.98
C ILE A 54 1.53 4.49 -14.49
N LYS A 55 0.53 4.94 -15.25
CA LYS A 55 0.50 4.85 -16.72
C LYS A 55 0.32 6.24 -17.32
N ALA A 56 1.42 6.86 -17.73
CA ALA A 56 1.41 8.13 -18.45
C ALA A 56 1.00 7.97 -19.92
N GLY A 57 0.50 9.05 -20.53
CA GLY A 57 0.29 9.15 -21.98
C GLY A 57 1.34 10.07 -22.62
N ASP A 58 1.29 10.20 -23.95
CA ASP A 58 2.28 10.96 -24.74
C ASP A 58 2.34 12.46 -24.43
N LYS A 59 1.36 12.98 -23.65
CA LYS A 59 1.29 14.38 -23.24
C LYS A 59 1.81 14.62 -21.82
N TYR A 60 2.36 13.61 -21.16
CA TYR A 60 3.00 13.78 -19.86
C TYR A 60 4.20 14.75 -19.95
N PRO A 61 4.41 15.66 -18.98
CA PRO A 61 3.69 15.84 -17.72
C PRO A 61 2.49 16.79 -17.76
N SER A 62 2.19 17.43 -18.90
CA SER A 62 1.05 18.35 -19.02
C SER A 62 -0.31 17.66 -18.77
N HIS A 63 -0.39 16.36 -19.04
CA HIS A 63 -1.54 15.53 -18.72
C HIS A 63 -1.14 14.47 -17.69
N PRO A 64 -1.83 14.40 -16.54
CA PRO A 64 -1.54 13.42 -15.50
C PRO A 64 -1.59 11.96 -15.98
N PRO A 65 -0.80 11.07 -15.35
CA PRO A 65 -0.90 9.64 -15.61
C PRO A 65 -2.19 9.07 -15.00
N LYS A 66 -2.54 7.85 -15.41
CA LYS A 66 -3.60 7.06 -14.78
C LYS A 66 -3.02 6.17 -13.69
N PHE A 67 -3.81 5.93 -12.65
CA PHE A 67 -3.45 5.11 -11.51
C PHE A 67 -4.30 3.85 -11.42
N GLU A 68 -3.67 2.73 -11.08
CA GLU A 68 -4.35 1.46 -10.86
C GLU A 68 -3.67 0.71 -9.72
N LEU A 69 -4.46 0.10 -8.83
CA LEU A 69 -3.94 -0.75 -7.76
C LEU A 69 -3.87 -2.20 -8.27
N VAL A 70 -2.67 -2.66 -8.62
CA VAL A 70 -2.44 -4.01 -9.18
C VAL A 70 -2.54 -5.08 -8.09
N LEU A 71 -2.08 -4.73 -6.89
CA LEU A 71 -2.17 -5.56 -5.70
C LEU A 71 -2.49 -4.67 -4.51
N VAL A 72 -3.36 -5.16 -3.63
CA VAL A 72 -3.76 -4.48 -2.41
C VAL A 72 -3.82 -5.50 -1.27
N LYS A 73 -3.21 -5.15 -0.13
CA LYS A 73 -3.30 -5.88 1.13
C LYS A 73 -3.71 -4.93 2.25
N GLY A 74 -4.69 -5.33 3.04
CA GLY A 74 -5.13 -4.63 4.27
C GLY A 74 -5.80 -3.26 4.07
N LEU A 75 -6.13 -2.92 2.83
CA LEU A 75 -6.79 -1.66 2.48
C LEU A 75 -8.20 -1.95 1.92
N ASP A 76 -9.24 -1.53 2.64
CA ASP A 76 -10.63 -1.75 2.21
C ASP A 76 -10.97 -0.92 0.97
N VAL A 77 -12.09 -1.26 0.33
CA VAL A 77 -12.57 -0.59 -0.88
C VAL A 77 -12.74 0.92 -0.68
N SER A 78 -13.21 1.38 0.49
CA SER A 78 -13.38 2.81 0.73
C SER A 78 -12.02 3.52 0.80
N ARG A 79 -11.04 2.95 1.49
CA ARG A 79 -9.68 3.49 1.55
C ARG A 79 -8.97 3.43 0.19
N GLN A 80 -9.20 2.40 -0.62
CA GLN A 80 -8.70 2.33 -2.00
C GLN A 80 -9.26 3.46 -2.87
N ILE A 81 -10.57 3.71 -2.81
CA ILE A 81 -11.22 4.82 -3.54
C ILE A 81 -10.66 6.16 -3.09
N ASN A 82 -10.48 6.36 -1.78
CA ASN A 82 -9.90 7.58 -1.22
C ASN A 82 -8.47 7.80 -1.70
N LEU A 83 -7.64 6.75 -1.72
CA LEU A 83 -6.27 6.81 -2.23
C LEU A 83 -6.26 7.22 -3.71
N LEU A 84 -7.00 6.52 -4.57
CA LEU A 84 -7.04 6.81 -6.01
C LEU A 84 -7.55 8.23 -6.29
N THR A 85 -8.58 8.66 -5.57
CA THR A 85 -9.11 10.03 -5.68
C THR A 85 -8.06 11.06 -5.26
N GLY A 86 -7.35 10.80 -4.15
CA GLY A 86 -6.25 11.67 -3.68
C GLY A 86 -5.11 11.77 -4.69
N LEU A 87 -4.71 10.64 -5.29
CA LEU A 87 -3.67 10.59 -6.32
C LEU A 87 -4.08 11.39 -7.56
N GLU A 88 -5.32 11.24 -8.02
CA GLU A 88 -5.83 12.01 -9.15
C GLU A 88 -5.83 13.52 -8.87
N LEU A 89 -6.27 13.94 -7.68
CA LEU A 89 -6.27 15.36 -7.29
C LEU A 89 -4.85 15.92 -7.23
N GLU A 90 -3.93 15.20 -6.61
CA GLU A 90 -2.53 15.63 -6.48
C GLU A 90 -1.83 15.67 -7.84
N ALA A 91 -2.08 14.70 -8.71
CA ALA A 91 -1.50 14.68 -10.05
C ALA A 91 -2.01 15.84 -10.92
N ASN A 92 -3.30 16.16 -10.81
CA ASN A 92 -3.85 17.34 -11.49
C ASN A 92 -3.19 18.65 -11.00
N ARG A 93 -2.91 18.77 -9.70
CA ARG A 93 -2.23 19.93 -9.11
C ARG A 93 -0.80 20.10 -9.64
N LEU A 94 -0.12 18.99 -9.94
CA LEU A 94 1.24 18.94 -10.44
C LEU A 94 1.34 18.98 -11.97
N SER A 95 0.23 19.18 -12.68
CA SER A 95 0.24 19.21 -14.16
C SER A 95 1.29 20.19 -14.69
N ASN A 96 2.00 19.77 -15.74
CA ASN A 96 3.14 20.46 -16.35
C ASN A 96 4.47 20.31 -15.59
N GLU A 97 4.53 19.52 -14.52
CA GLU A 97 5.77 19.17 -13.82
C GLU A 97 5.91 17.64 -13.71
N PRO A 98 7.14 17.09 -13.77
CA PRO A 98 7.41 15.72 -13.35
C PRO A 98 6.82 15.46 -11.95
N MET A 99 6.07 14.37 -11.80
CA MET A 99 5.27 14.07 -10.59
C MET A 99 5.32 12.62 -10.07
N LEU A 100 5.98 11.68 -10.74
CA LEU A 100 6.03 10.26 -10.38
C LEU A 100 6.53 10.02 -8.95
N VAL A 101 7.58 10.73 -8.53
CA VAL A 101 8.14 10.61 -7.17
C VAL A 101 7.15 11.18 -6.15
N THR A 102 6.65 12.40 -6.38
CA THR A 102 5.71 13.08 -5.47
C THR A 102 4.42 12.28 -5.27
N ILE A 103 3.90 11.69 -6.34
CA ILE A 103 2.70 10.84 -6.30
C ILE A 103 2.95 9.56 -5.51
N SER A 104 4.13 8.95 -5.67
CA SER A 104 4.50 7.76 -4.92
C SER A 104 4.66 8.07 -3.44
N GLU A 105 5.27 9.21 -3.08
CA GLU A 105 5.37 9.67 -1.69
C GLU A 105 4.00 10.02 -1.08
N PHE A 106 3.10 10.64 -1.84
CA PHE A 106 1.71 10.87 -1.41
C PHE A 106 1.01 9.56 -1.06
N ALA A 107 1.17 8.52 -1.89
CA ALA A 107 0.63 7.21 -1.60
C ALA A 107 1.26 6.61 -0.33
N VAL A 108 2.57 6.74 -0.11
CA VAL A 108 3.24 6.28 1.12
C VAL A 108 2.70 7.01 2.36
N ASP A 109 2.48 8.32 2.29
CA ASP A 109 1.88 9.11 3.39
C ASP A 109 0.47 8.65 3.70
N PHE A 110 -0.33 8.40 2.65
CA PHE A 110 -1.67 7.85 2.79
C PHE A 110 -1.65 6.48 3.47
N LEU A 111 -0.80 5.57 2.99
CA LEU A 111 -0.65 4.23 3.58
C LEU A 111 -0.22 4.31 5.04
N THR A 112 0.72 5.20 5.37
CA THR A 112 1.19 5.41 6.74
C THR A 112 0.06 5.86 7.66
N SER A 113 -0.76 6.81 7.21
CA SER A 113 -1.92 7.32 7.98
C SER A 113 -3.06 6.30 8.07
N ASN A 114 -3.12 5.37 7.13
CA ASN A 114 -4.14 4.32 7.06
C ASN A 114 -3.60 2.93 7.42
N ASN A 115 -2.47 2.88 8.13
CA ASN A 115 -1.78 1.67 8.52
C ASN A 115 -2.40 1.02 9.77
N TYR A 116 -3.63 0.54 9.64
CA TYR A 116 -4.34 -0.14 10.72
C TYR A 116 -5.10 -1.37 10.21
N PRO A 117 -5.32 -2.37 11.09
CA PRO A 117 -6.10 -3.57 10.76
C PRO A 117 -7.48 -3.25 10.19
N GLU A 118 -7.87 -4.01 9.18
CA GLU A 118 -9.17 -3.90 8.52
C GLU A 118 -10.13 -5.00 8.95
N GLY A 119 -11.41 -4.65 9.06
CA GLY A 119 -12.52 -5.60 9.06
C GLY A 119 -12.83 -6.17 10.44
N ASP A 120 -13.55 -7.28 10.43
CA ASP A 120 -13.98 -7.98 11.62
C ASP A 120 -13.05 -9.16 11.91
N CYS A 121 -12.81 -9.40 13.20
CA CYS A 121 -12.09 -10.57 13.65
C CYS A 121 -12.85 -11.85 13.26
N CYS A 122 -12.21 -12.75 12.50
CA CYS A 122 -12.86 -13.98 12.02
C CYS A 122 -13.33 -14.94 13.14
N PHE A 123 -12.83 -14.78 14.37
CA PHE A 123 -13.21 -15.61 15.51
C PHE A 123 -14.45 -15.10 16.24
N CYS A 124 -14.54 -13.79 16.48
CA CYS A 124 -15.63 -13.19 17.29
C CYS A 124 -16.59 -12.32 16.48
N LEU A 125 -16.28 -12.06 15.20
CA LEU A 125 -17.04 -11.21 14.28
C LEU A 125 -17.24 -9.76 14.78
N PHE A 126 -16.36 -9.29 15.66
CA PHE A 126 -16.33 -7.89 16.10
C PHE A 126 -15.24 -7.11 15.36
N PRO A 127 -15.43 -5.80 15.13
CA PRO A 127 -14.47 -4.99 14.41
C PRO A 127 -13.10 -4.97 15.09
N LEU A 128 -12.04 -4.99 14.29
CA LEU A 128 -10.68 -4.82 14.79
C LEU A 128 -10.40 -3.37 15.23
N ALA A 129 -11.15 -2.41 14.71
CA ALA A 129 -10.88 -0.98 14.87
C ALA A 129 -11.64 -0.28 16.02
N LEU A 130 -12.21 -1.02 16.98
CA LEU A 130 -12.88 -0.40 18.14
C LEU A 130 -11.96 -0.36 19.36
N ASP A 131 -11.51 0.86 19.66
CA ASP A 131 -10.79 1.30 20.87
C ASP A 131 -9.26 1.05 20.87
N HIS A 132 -8.53 2.03 20.30
CA HIS A 132 -7.07 2.06 20.07
C HIS A 132 -6.17 2.00 21.31
N ALA A 133 -6.75 1.77 22.49
CA ALA A 133 -6.08 1.68 23.76
C ALA A 133 -5.11 0.49 23.93
N HIS A 134 -5.64 -0.73 23.70
CA HIS A 134 -5.14 -1.90 24.44
C HIS A 134 -5.29 -3.24 23.68
N GLN A 135 -5.75 -3.26 22.43
CA GLN A 135 -5.91 -4.51 21.69
C GLN A 135 -4.65 -4.86 20.89
N HIS A 136 -4.03 -5.98 21.25
CA HIS A 136 -2.98 -6.59 20.43
C HIS A 136 -3.63 -7.31 19.25
N TYR A 137 -3.18 -7.01 18.03
CA TYR A 137 -3.61 -7.71 16.82
C TYR A 137 -2.56 -8.72 16.38
N MET A 138 -3.03 -9.85 15.87
CA MET A 138 -2.20 -10.78 15.12
C MET A 138 -2.54 -10.65 13.64
N LYS A 139 -1.51 -10.64 12.80
CA LYS A 139 -1.61 -10.48 11.35
C LYS A 139 -1.06 -11.73 10.67
N LEU A 140 -1.76 -12.23 9.66
CA LEU A 140 -1.20 -13.23 8.74
C LEU A 140 -0.25 -12.54 7.75
N MET A 141 1.04 -12.90 7.78
CA MET A 141 2.07 -12.20 7.01
C MET A 141 1.88 -12.23 5.49
N SER A 142 1.20 -13.24 4.94
CA SER A 142 1.00 -13.37 3.50
C SER A 142 -0.14 -12.52 2.94
N CYS A 143 -1.24 -12.36 3.69
CA CYS A 143 -2.48 -11.75 3.22
C CYS A 143 -2.93 -10.53 4.03
N PHE A 144 -2.23 -10.21 5.13
CA PHE A 144 -2.46 -9.07 6.02
C PHE A 144 -3.82 -9.06 6.72
N HIS A 145 -4.57 -10.16 6.64
CA HIS A 145 -5.74 -10.37 7.48
C HIS A 145 -5.34 -10.38 8.95
N CYS A 146 -6.09 -9.63 9.74
CA CYS A 146 -5.83 -9.44 11.15
C CYS A 146 -6.95 -10.06 11.99
N PHE A 147 -6.62 -10.40 13.24
CA PHE A 147 -7.58 -10.87 14.24
C PHE A 147 -7.12 -10.44 15.63
N HIS A 148 -8.04 -10.37 16.59
CA HIS A 148 -7.70 -10.09 17.98
C HIS A 148 -6.79 -11.21 18.52
N SER A 149 -5.69 -10.83 19.17
CA SER A 149 -4.73 -11.81 19.73
C SER A 149 -5.38 -12.69 20.80
N ASP A 150 -6.32 -12.14 21.56
CA ASP A 150 -7.07 -12.89 22.58
C ASP A 150 -7.95 -13.97 21.94
N CYS A 151 -8.68 -13.62 20.87
CA CYS A 151 -9.50 -14.58 20.15
C CYS A 151 -8.68 -15.73 19.55
N PHE A 152 -7.49 -15.43 19.01
CA PHE A 152 -6.58 -16.49 18.56
C PHE A 152 -6.05 -17.33 19.72
N SER A 153 -5.68 -16.69 20.84
CA SER A 153 -5.16 -17.38 22.02
C SER A 153 -6.18 -18.34 22.61
N ASP A 154 -7.45 -17.95 22.66
CA ASP A 154 -8.53 -18.80 23.15
C ASP A 154 -8.84 -19.95 22.19
N TRP A 155 -8.80 -19.70 20.88
CA TRP A 155 -8.86 -20.77 19.88
C TRP A 155 -7.69 -21.75 20.00
N TRP A 156 -6.46 -21.24 20.19
CA TRP A 156 -5.26 -22.06 20.33
C TRP A 156 -5.32 -22.97 21.56
N LYS A 157 -5.82 -22.47 22.69
CA LYS A 157 -6.03 -23.28 23.91
C LYS A 157 -7.06 -24.39 23.71
N TRP A 158 -8.01 -24.22 22.79
CA TRP A 158 -9.05 -25.20 22.50
C TRP A 158 -8.55 -26.36 21.63
N LEU A 159 -7.41 -26.21 20.93
CA LEU A 159 -6.79 -27.32 20.22
C LEU A 159 -6.41 -28.44 21.21
N PRO A 160 -6.85 -29.69 20.97
CA PRO A 160 -6.41 -30.82 21.76
C PRO A 160 -4.87 -30.90 21.76
N ALA A 161 -4.27 -31.13 22.93
CA ALA A 161 -2.82 -31.23 23.08
C ALA A 161 -2.18 -32.41 22.31
N ASP A 162 -2.98 -33.28 21.67
CA ASP A 162 -2.52 -34.41 20.87
C ASP A 162 -3.19 -34.43 19.49
N SER A 163 -2.48 -33.89 18.50
CA SER A 163 -2.54 -34.38 17.12
C SER A 163 -1.14 -34.72 16.60
N THR A 164 -0.21 -35.07 17.50
CA THR A 164 0.89 -35.98 17.18
C THR A 164 0.41 -37.41 17.37
N ALA A 165 -0.41 -37.89 16.44
CA ALA A 165 -0.72 -39.31 16.33
C ALA A 165 -0.66 -39.73 14.85
N SER A 166 0.53 -40.25 14.50
CA SER A 166 0.89 -41.07 13.33
C SER A 166 0.94 -40.39 11.96
#